data_AF-A0A965ZHT4-F1
#
_entry.id   AF-A0A965ZHT4-F1
#
_cell.length_a   1.000
_cell.length_b   1.000
_cell.length_c   1.000
_cell.angle_alpha   90.00
_cell.angle_beta   90.00
_cell.angle_gamma   90.00
#
_symmetry.space_group_name_H-M   'P 1'
#
loop_
_entity.id
_entity.type
_entity.pdbx_description
1 polymer ?
#
loop_
_entity_poly.entity_id
_entity_poly.type
_entity_poly.pdbx_seq_one_letter_code
_entity_poly.pdbx_strand_id
1 'polypeptide(L)' 'MKAEKMVMLTGKEYQEIKSKLDSGQSCIYNIGSESKPQIINILNIYLDTDPDFTRNPRQFAKVHNDKDVQVKIEFEEQI' A
#
# COMPACT_ATOMS: atom_id res chain seq x y z
N MET A 1 -2.54 -4.91 -16.95
CA MET A 1 -1.58 -3.78 -16.99
C MET A 1 -1.20 -3.42 -15.55
N LYS A 2 -0.09 -2.70 -15.29
CA LYS A 2 0.19 -2.20 -13.93
C LYS A 2 -0.62 -0.93 -13.69
N ALA A 3 -1.33 -0.87 -12.58
CA ALA A 3 -2.13 0.27 -12.16
C ALA A 3 -1.66 0.79 -10.80
N GLU A 4 -1.97 2.04 -10.53
CA GLU A 4 -1.57 2.73 -9.31
C GLU A 4 -2.78 3.45 -8.71
N LYS A 5 -2.92 3.43 -7.38
CA LYS A 5 -4.00 4.14 -6.69
C LYS A 5 -3.53 4.70 -5.35
N MET A 6 -3.96 5.92 -5.04
CA MET A 6 -3.83 6.49 -3.72
C MET A 6 -4.97 6.01 -2.82
N VAL A 7 -4.65 5.50 -1.64
CA VAL A 7 -5.63 5.06 -0.64
C VAL A 7 -5.22 5.52 0.75
N MET A 8 -6.21 5.67 1.64
CA MET A 8 -5.97 5.85 3.06
C MET A 8 -5.94 4.48 3.72
N LEU A 9 -4.90 4.20 4.50
CA LEU A 9 -4.77 2.99 5.32
C LEU A 9 -4.44 3.38 6.75
N THR A 10 -4.74 2.52 7.71
CA THR A 10 -4.13 2.64 9.03
C THR A 10 -2.64 2.31 8.96
N GLY A 11 -1.84 2.87 9.87
CA GLY A 11 -0.41 2.57 9.98
C GLY A 11 -0.15 1.09 10.26
N LYS A 12 -1.12 0.38 10.87
CA LYS A 12 -1.09 -1.07 11.03
C LYS A 12 -1.21 -1.79 9.69
N GLU A 13 -2.22 -1.46 8.89
CA GLU A 13 -2.44 -2.08 7.57
C GLU A 13 -1.26 -1.83 6.62
N TYR A 14 -0.73 -0.60 6.61
CA TYR A 14 0.48 -0.27 5.86
C TYR A 14 1.65 -1.20 6.23
N GLN A 15 1.90 -1.41 7.52
CA GLN A 15 2.97 -2.29 8.00
C GLN A 15 2.71 -3.77 7.68
N GLU A 16 1.48 -4.24 7.78
CA GLU A 16 1.11 -5.62 7.45
C GLU A 16 1.29 -5.92 5.96
N ILE A 17 0.80 -5.03 5.09
CA ILE A 17 0.98 -5.14 3.63
C ILE A 17 2.47 -5.15 3.32
N LYS A 18 3.21 -4.20 3.88
CA LYS A 18 4.65 -4.10 3.67
C LYS A 18 5.38 -5.37 4.13
N SER A 19 5.08 -5.89 5.32
CA SER A 19 5.71 -7.11 5.84
C SER A 19 5.47 -8.32 4.94
N LYS A 20 4.29 -8.43 4.32
CA LYS A 20 3.99 -9.50 3.34
C LYS A 20 4.82 -9.35 2.07
N LEU A 21 4.91 -8.12 1.53
CA LEU A 21 5.71 -7.82 0.34
C LEU A 21 7.21 -8.07 0.57
N ASP A 22 7.76 -7.62 1.70
CA ASP A 22 9.17 -7.86 2.08
C ASP A 22 9.47 -9.36 2.25
N SER A 23 8.47 -10.16 2.63
CA SER A 23 8.59 -11.62 2.75
C SER A 23 8.41 -12.36 1.42
N GLY A 24 8.18 -11.64 0.31
CA GLY A 24 7.90 -12.23 -1.01
C GLY A 24 6.53 -12.93 -1.09
N GLN A 25 5.63 -12.66 -0.14
CA GLN A 25 4.27 -13.22 -0.14
C GLN A 25 3.35 -12.35 -0.99
N SER A 26 2.39 -13.00 -1.68
CA SER A 26 1.33 -12.28 -2.37
C SER A 26 0.46 -11.53 -1.36
N CYS A 27 0.11 -10.29 -1.67
CA CYS A 27 -0.68 -9.44 -0.80
C CYS A 27 -1.99 -9.07 -1.50
N ILE A 28 -3.03 -9.87 -1.25
CA ILE A 28 -4.38 -9.59 -1.74
C ILE A 28 -5.06 -8.64 -0.75
N TYR A 29 -5.51 -7.48 -1.24
CA TYR A 29 -6.12 -6.45 -0.41
C TYR A 29 -7.31 -5.80 -1.12
N ASN A 30 -8.33 -5.39 -0.34
CA ASN A 30 -9.49 -4.68 -0.86
C ASN A 30 -9.29 -3.16 -0.74
N ILE A 31 -9.06 -2.49 -1.87
CA ILE A 31 -8.95 -1.02 -1.95
C ILE A 31 -10.27 -0.33 -2.32
N GLY A 32 -11.36 -1.09 -2.33
CA GLY A 32 -12.72 -0.63 -2.56
C GLY A 32 -13.47 -0.36 -1.26
N SER A 33 -14.74 0.01 -1.39
CA SER A 33 -15.64 0.14 -0.25
C SER A 33 -16.44 -1.15 -0.03
N GLU A 34 -17.12 -1.30 1.10
CA GLU A 34 -18.01 -2.45 1.34
C GLU A 34 -19.06 -2.62 0.22
N SER A 35 -19.58 -1.51 -0.31
CA SER A 35 -20.58 -1.49 -1.38
C SER A 35 -20.01 -1.74 -2.78
N LYS A 36 -18.70 -1.52 -2.98
CA LYS A 36 -17.99 -1.68 -4.25
C LYS A 36 -16.57 -2.18 -3.95
N PRO A 37 -16.41 -3.48 -3.61
CA PRO A 37 -15.11 -4.04 -3.31
C PRO A 37 -14.23 -4.04 -4.56
N GLN A 38 -12.95 -3.77 -4.37
CA GLN A 38 -11.94 -3.82 -5.42
C GLN A 38 -10.76 -4.60 -4.86
N ILE A 39 -10.79 -5.91 -5.07
CA ILE A 39 -9.77 -6.85 -4.60
C ILE A 39 -8.61 -6.82 -5.60
N ILE A 40 -7.41 -6.50 -5.12
CA ILE A 40 -6.21 -6.38 -5.95
C ILE A 40 -5.07 -7.20 -5.37
N ASN A 41 -4.15 -7.63 -6.23
CA ASN A 41 -2.86 -8.14 -5.81
C ASN A 41 -1.85 -6.98 -5.78
N ILE A 42 -1.46 -6.57 -4.58
CA ILE A 42 -0.50 -5.51 -4.36
C ILE A 42 0.89 -5.99 -4.78
N LEU A 43 1.55 -5.19 -5.62
CA LEU A 43 2.93 -5.37 -6.03
C LEU A 43 3.89 -4.53 -5.18
N ASN A 44 3.54 -3.26 -4.93
CA ASN A 44 4.32 -2.34 -4.09
C ASN A 44 3.40 -1.37 -3.33
N ILE A 45 3.92 -0.81 -2.24
CA ILE A 45 3.27 0.22 -1.44
C ILE A 45 4.26 1.32 -1.05
N TYR A 46 3.84 2.58 -1.15
CA TYR A 46 4.66 3.76 -0.86
C TYR A 46 3.89 4.72 0.05
N LEU A 47 4.55 5.28 1.06
CA LEU A 47 3.95 6.27 1.95
C LEU A 47 4.03 7.67 1.32
N ASP A 48 2.95 8.43 1.38
CA ASP A 48 2.82 9.75 0.71
C ASP A 48 3.42 10.92 1.52
N THR A 49 4.06 10.66 2.67
CA THR A 49 4.54 11.70 3.60
C THR A 49 5.99 12.15 3.38
N ASP A 50 6.49 12.17 2.14
CA ASP A 50 7.80 12.77 1.84
C ASP A 50 7.63 13.96 0.86
N PRO A 51 7.79 15.22 1.33
CA PRO A 51 7.75 16.39 0.45
C PRO A 51 8.87 16.41 -0.60
N ASP A 52 9.90 15.57 -0.47
CA ASP A 52 11.05 15.52 -1.37
C ASP A 52 11.14 14.27 -2.24
N PHE A 53 10.14 13.37 -2.22
CA PHE A 53 10.16 12.13 -3.02
C PHE A 53 11.53 11.43 -2.98
N THR A 54 12.21 11.39 -1.82
CA THR A 54 13.40 10.55 -1.69
C THR A 54 12.93 9.12 -1.65
N ARG A 55 12.67 8.57 -2.84
CA ARG A 55 12.47 7.16 -3.14
C ARG A 55 13.71 6.43 -2.65
N ASN A 56 13.73 6.17 -1.36
CA ASN A 56 14.63 5.22 -0.79
C ASN A 56 13.79 3.94 -0.61
N PRO A 57 13.73 3.06 -1.62
CA PRO A 57 12.99 1.80 -1.55
C PRO A 57 13.49 0.86 -0.43
N ARG A 58 14.44 1.31 0.40
CA ARG A 58 15.03 0.61 1.55
C ARG A 58 14.80 1.31 2.89
N GLN A 59 14.29 2.55 2.93
CA GLN A 59 14.01 3.29 4.16
C GLN A 59 12.54 3.66 4.23
N PHE A 60 11.73 2.68 4.59
CA PHE A 60 10.32 2.87 4.84
C PHE A 60 10.12 3.43 6.24
N ALA A 61 9.40 4.56 6.35
CA ALA A 61 9.06 5.14 7.64
C ALA A 61 8.19 4.18 8.47
N LYS A 62 8.54 3.97 9.75
CA LYS A 62 7.65 3.28 10.69
C LYS A 62 6.53 4.26 11.08
N VAL A 63 5.29 3.88 10.77
CA VAL A 63 4.08 4.65 11.11
C VAL A 63 3.50 4.08 12.41
N HIS A 64 2.94 4.93 13.27
CA HIS A 64 2.16 4.43 14.42
C HIS A 64 0.89 3.71 13.93
N ASN A 65 0.57 2.56 14.54
CA ASN A 65 -0.53 1.70 14.12
C ASN A 65 -1.88 2.42 14.02
N ASP A 66 -2.14 3.36 14.93
CA ASP A 66 -3.41 4.04 15.08
C ASP A 66 -3.55 5.31 14.23
N LYS A 67 -2.54 5.63 13.39
CA LYS A 67 -2.58 6.79 12.50
C LYS A 67 -3.04 6.37 11.12
N ASP A 68 -4.00 7.09 10.58
CA ASP A 68 -4.32 7.01 9.16
C ASP A 68 -3.20 7.66 8.34
N VAL A 69 -2.80 6.97 7.28
CA VAL A 69 -1.77 7.41 6.35
C VAL A 69 -2.24 7.26 4.92
N GLN A 70 -1.87 8.25 4.11
CA GLN A 70 -2.05 8.18 2.68
C GLN A 70 -0.89 7.39 2.07
N VAL A 71 -1.23 6.40 1.24
CA VAL A 71 -0.27 5.54 0.58
C VAL A 71 -0.61 5.40 -0.89
N LYS A 72 0.42 5.23 -1.71
CA LYS A 72 0.31 4.82 -3.11
C LYS A 72 0.49 3.31 -3.20
N ILE A 73 -0.46 2.62 -3.79
CA ILE A 73 -0.41 1.18 -4.04
C ILE A 73 -0.22 0.95 -5.53
N GLU A 74 0.75 0.11 -5.90
CA GLU A 74 0.91 -0.46 -7.23
C GLU A 74 0.34 -1.87 -7.26
N PHE A 75 -0.44 -2.21 -8.28
CA PHE A 75 -1.07 -3.50 -8.42
C PHE A 75 -1.25 -3.92 -9.88
N GLU A 76 -1.52 -5.20 -10.11
CA GLU A 76 -1.91 -5.68 -11.43
C GLU A 76 -3.40 -5.48 -11.64
N GLU A 77 -3.76 -4.69 -12.66
CA GLU A 77 -5.14 -4.59 -13.14
C GLU A 77 -5.44 -5.85 -13.95
N GLN A 78 -6.34 -6.68 -13.41
CA GLN A 78 -6.94 -7.79 -14.17
C GLN A 78 -7.91 -7.18 -15.17
N ILE A 79 -7.59 -7.36 -16.45
CA ILE A 79 -8.41 -6.97 -17.61
C ILE A 79 -9.56 -7.96 -17.75
#